data_AF-V6HV81-F1
#
_entry.id   AF-V6HV81-F1
#
_cell.length_a   1.000
_cell.length_b   1.000
_cell.length_c   1.000
_cell.angle_alpha   90.00
_cell.angle_beta   90.00
_cell.angle_gamma   90.00
#
_symmetry.space_group_name_H-M   'P 1'
#
loop_
_entity.id
_entity.type
_entity.pdbx_description
1 polymer ?
#
loop_
_entity_poly.entity_id
_entity_poly.type
_entity_poly.pdbx_seq_one_letter_code
_entity_poly.pdbx_strand_id
1 'polypeptide(L)'
;MPSQLSRPQTQRLLLRDKPNRKFIPTKKPRSVERILLGCVLLLFITASSAFSQSPDAQKSQASSTAQILNQRILKAYESLGVARELLKLERMESLPQGTVVTWVGNFPNRKGVKITKFSVTQSHQIPGGIDRSEEKSILLEFNGSTLSKVESEIKTANYATEDTTSVRMTDNTPLDNNVDDLMIHADRNGREAQYPLNFLPDEGVNRERSEFKKEFYLKLIEDFFIHVLRIQEMQNQQTAKNQKKLLQTFKESLEY
;
A
#
# COMPACT_ATOMS: atom_id res chain seq x y z
N MET A 1 -56.71 19.36 -7.41
CA MET A 1 -57.95 19.65 -6.64
C MET A 1 -58.65 18.33 -6.34
N PRO A 2 -59.32 18.13 -5.19
CA PRO A 2 -58.73 18.17 -3.85
C PRO A 2 -59.20 16.97 -2.94
N SER A 3 -58.50 16.80 -1.82
CA SER A 3 -58.95 16.40 -0.46
C SER A 3 -60.28 15.65 -0.23
N GLN A 4 -60.28 14.69 0.71
CA GLN A 4 -60.89 14.81 2.06
C GLN A 4 -60.88 13.46 2.81
N LEU A 5 -61.10 13.54 4.12
CA LEU A 5 -61.16 12.51 5.18
C LEU A 5 -59.83 12.22 5.90
N SER A 6 -59.68 12.34 7.22
CA SER A 6 -60.62 12.74 8.29
C SER A 6 -59.83 12.89 9.61
N ARG A 7 -60.21 13.85 10.47
CA ARG A 7 -59.83 13.91 11.92
C ARG A 7 -60.85 13.12 12.75
N PRO A 8 -60.50 12.57 13.92
CA PRO A 8 -60.66 13.25 15.24
C PRO A 8 -59.59 12.74 16.27
N GLN A 9 -59.49 13.08 17.56
CA GLN A 9 -59.94 14.11 18.49
C GLN A 9 -58.97 14.07 19.69
N THR A 10 -58.96 15.15 20.46
CA THR A 10 -58.11 15.48 21.60
C THR A 10 -58.51 14.76 22.89
N GLN A 11 -57.54 14.40 23.76
CA GLN A 11 -57.72 14.48 25.22
C GLN A 11 -56.43 14.96 25.92
N ARG A 12 -56.58 16.06 26.68
CA ARG A 12 -55.63 16.61 27.64
C ARG A 12 -55.79 15.88 28.98
N LEU A 13 -54.70 15.69 29.72
CA LEU A 13 -54.73 15.67 31.18
C LEU A 13 -53.45 16.28 31.75
N LEU A 14 -53.64 17.15 32.74
CA LEU A 14 -52.70 18.11 33.32
C LEU A 14 -51.95 17.55 34.54
N LEU A 15 -50.74 18.09 34.73
CA LEU A 15 -49.98 18.40 35.96
C LEU A 15 -49.79 17.34 37.06
N ARG A 16 -48.50 17.15 37.44
CA ARG A 16 -48.06 17.48 38.81
C ARG A 16 -46.56 17.77 38.93
N ASP A 17 -46.28 18.74 39.79
CA ASP A 17 -45.02 19.42 40.04
C ASP A 17 -43.95 18.65 40.84
N LYS A 18 -42.72 19.11 40.62
CA LYS A 18 -41.42 18.99 41.32
C LYS A 18 -41.49 19.10 42.87
N PRO A 19 -40.48 18.63 43.66
CA PRO A 19 -39.29 19.46 43.90
C PRO A 19 -37.92 18.77 44.16
N ASN A 20 -36.87 19.51 43.80
CA ASN A 20 -35.56 19.67 44.44
C ASN A 20 -34.77 18.46 44.98
N ARG A 21 -33.56 18.26 44.43
CA ARG A 21 -32.34 18.13 45.26
C ARG A 21 -31.04 18.45 44.49
N LYS A 22 -30.49 19.60 44.85
CA LYS A 22 -29.07 19.95 45.10
C LYS A 22 -28.03 19.73 43.99
N PHE A 23 -27.66 20.86 43.40
CA PHE A 23 -26.35 21.21 42.86
C PHE A 23 -25.20 20.85 43.82
N ILE A 24 -24.16 20.20 43.29
CA ILE A 24 -22.77 20.34 43.75
C ILE A 24 -21.90 20.54 42.49
N PRO A 25 -21.14 21.65 42.39
CA PRO A 25 -20.28 21.92 41.26
C PRO A 25 -18.89 21.31 41.49
N THR A 26 -18.43 20.44 40.59
CA THR A 26 -17.01 20.07 40.58
C THR A 26 -16.26 21.00 39.62
N LYS A 27 -15.37 21.79 40.22
CA LYS A 27 -14.47 22.75 39.57
C LYS A 27 -13.68 22.08 38.44
N LYS A 28 -13.82 22.60 37.22
CA LYS A 28 -12.77 22.50 36.19
C LYS A 28 -11.82 23.69 36.34
N PRO A 29 -10.51 23.50 36.57
CA PRO A 29 -9.54 24.53 36.27
C PRO A 29 -9.27 24.58 34.75
N ARG A 30 -9.25 25.80 34.20
CA ARG A 30 -8.82 26.13 32.84
C ARG A 30 -7.36 26.62 32.87
N SER A 31 -6.67 26.38 31.75
CA SER A 31 -5.43 27.01 31.27
C SER A 31 -4.15 26.48 31.95
N VAL A 32 -3.06 26.17 31.25
CA VAL A 32 -2.43 26.92 30.15
C VAL A 32 -1.70 25.98 29.17
N GLU A 33 -1.74 26.36 27.90
CA GLU A 33 -0.88 25.90 26.80
C GLU A 33 0.60 25.70 27.16
N ARG A 34 1.23 24.64 26.62
CA ARG A 34 2.40 24.69 25.70
C ARG A 34 3.21 23.39 25.72
N ILE A 35 3.35 22.80 24.52
CA ILE A 35 4.59 22.25 23.96
C ILE A 35 5.34 21.20 24.81
N LEU A 36 5.23 19.92 24.44
CA LEU A 36 6.40 19.11 24.09
C LEU A 36 5.97 17.84 23.34
N LEU A 37 6.04 17.92 22.01
CA LEU A 37 6.10 16.77 21.12
C LEU A 37 7.52 16.20 21.27
N GLY A 38 7.68 15.10 21.98
CA GLY A 38 9.00 14.54 22.26
C GLY A 38 8.95 13.14 22.84
N CYS A 39 9.59 12.21 22.13
CA CYS A 39 10.14 10.95 22.66
C CYS A 39 9.15 9.84 23.05
N VAL A 40 8.48 9.25 22.07
CA VAL A 40 8.10 7.82 22.12
C VAL A 40 8.99 7.04 21.15
N LEU A 41 10.29 7.00 21.45
CA LEU A 41 11.22 6.04 20.87
C LEU A 41 12.43 5.87 21.81
N LEU A 42 12.22 5.35 23.02
CA LEU A 42 13.31 4.93 23.90
C LEU A 42 12.77 3.98 24.95
N LEU A 43 12.78 2.68 24.63
CA LEU A 43 12.84 1.59 25.61
C LEU A 43 13.27 0.34 24.84
N PHE A 44 14.57 0.16 24.66
CA PHE A 44 15.30 -1.12 24.70
C PHE A 44 16.80 -0.81 24.62
N ILE A 45 17.38 -0.40 25.76
CA ILE A 45 18.81 -0.48 26.00
C ILE A 45 19.01 -1.58 27.02
N THR A 46 19.57 -2.72 26.60
CA THR A 46 20.48 -3.50 27.44
C THR A 46 21.48 -4.28 26.58
N ALA A 47 22.75 -3.97 26.83
CA ALA A 47 23.95 -4.79 26.67
C ALA A 47 24.38 -5.24 25.26
N SER A 48 25.44 -4.61 24.75
CA SER A 48 26.54 -5.31 24.09
C SER A 48 27.83 -4.47 24.14
N SER A 49 28.92 -5.19 24.34
CA SER A 49 30.30 -4.81 24.65
C SER A 49 30.93 -3.77 23.72
N ALA A 50 31.75 -2.91 24.32
CA ALA A 50 32.74 -2.09 23.63
C ALA A 50 33.72 -2.98 22.86
N PHE A 51 33.55 -3.03 21.54
CA PHE A 51 34.53 -3.56 20.61
C PHE A 51 35.08 -2.38 19.81
N SER A 52 36.36 -2.07 20.00
CA SER A 52 37.06 -1.06 19.21
C SER A 52 37.22 -1.61 17.79
N GLN A 53 36.35 -1.21 16.86
CA GLN A 53 36.45 -1.57 15.45
C GLN A 53 37.32 -0.53 14.73
N SER A 54 38.37 -1.02 14.07
CA SER A 54 39.15 -0.23 13.11
C SER A 54 38.21 0.33 12.01
N PRO A 55 38.35 1.61 11.62
CA PRO A 55 37.47 2.25 10.63
C PRO A 55 37.48 1.55 9.25
N ASP A 56 38.56 0.84 8.91
CA ASP A 56 38.67 0.13 7.62
C ASP A 56 37.84 -1.17 7.57
N ALA A 57 37.61 -1.83 8.70
CA ALA A 57 36.79 -3.03 8.79
C ALA A 57 35.29 -2.69 8.66
N GLN A 58 34.85 -1.55 9.20
CA GLN A 58 33.47 -1.09 9.07
C GLN A 58 33.13 -0.66 7.64
N LYS A 59 34.06 -0.03 6.93
CA LYS A 59 33.85 0.42 5.54
C LYS A 59 33.76 -0.76 4.57
N SER A 60 34.57 -1.79 4.76
CA SER A 60 34.55 -3.01 3.94
C SER A 60 33.31 -3.89 4.21
N GLN A 61 32.86 -4.00 5.46
CA GLN A 61 31.61 -4.69 5.80
C GLN A 61 30.33 -3.92 5.37
N ALA A 62 30.38 -2.58 5.38
CA ALA A 62 29.31 -1.74 4.84
C ALA A 62 29.11 -1.98 3.35
N SER A 63 30.23 -1.98 2.60
CA SER A 63 30.26 -2.20 1.16
C SER A 63 29.70 -3.57 0.79
N SER A 64 30.07 -4.64 1.51
CA SER A 64 29.54 -5.99 1.24
C SER A 64 28.03 -6.10 1.52
N THR A 65 27.53 -5.43 2.56
CA THR A 65 26.10 -5.44 2.90
C THR A 65 25.26 -4.70 1.85
N ALA A 66 25.73 -3.53 1.38
CA ALA A 66 25.09 -2.77 0.32
C ALA A 66 25.06 -3.54 -1.01
N GLN A 67 26.15 -4.26 -1.34
CA GLN A 67 26.20 -5.13 -2.52
C GLN A 67 25.18 -6.28 -2.44
N ILE A 68 25.07 -6.95 -1.29
CA ILE A 68 24.07 -8.02 -1.08
C ILE A 68 22.65 -7.46 -1.25
N LEU A 69 22.39 -6.25 -0.74
CA LEU A 69 21.09 -5.59 -0.85
C LEU A 69 20.75 -5.28 -2.32
N ASN A 70 21.69 -4.70 -3.07
CA ASN A 70 21.50 -4.42 -4.49
C ASN A 70 21.23 -5.70 -5.28
N GLN A 71 21.97 -6.78 -5.02
CA GLN A 71 21.72 -8.10 -5.64
C GLN A 71 20.33 -8.65 -5.32
N ARG A 72 19.81 -8.42 -4.11
CA ARG A 72 18.45 -8.84 -3.75
C ARG A 72 17.39 -8.06 -4.51
N ILE A 73 17.57 -6.76 -4.69
CA ILE A 73 16.66 -5.93 -5.47
C ILE A 73 16.66 -6.38 -6.94
N LEU A 74 17.84 -6.64 -7.53
CA LEU A 74 17.94 -7.17 -8.90
C LEU A 74 17.20 -8.50 -9.05
N LYS A 75 17.39 -9.44 -8.12
CA LYS A 75 16.64 -10.71 -8.12
C LYS A 75 15.14 -10.51 -7.98
N ALA A 76 14.70 -9.53 -7.19
CA ALA A 76 13.29 -9.21 -7.05
C ALA A 76 12.70 -8.66 -8.37
N TYR A 77 13.45 -7.81 -9.08
CA TYR A 77 13.06 -7.34 -10.42
C TYR A 77 13.01 -8.47 -11.46
N GLU A 78 14.01 -9.35 -11.49
CA GLU A 78 13.99 -10.55 -12.34
C GLU A 78 12.74 -11.40 -12.06
N SER A 79 12.42 -11.59 -10.77
CA SER A 79 11.27 -12.35 -10.32
C SER A 79 9.94 -11.72 -10.74
N LEU A 80 9.84 -10.39 -10.73
CA LEU A 80 8.67 -9.66 -11.25
C LEU A 80 8.46 -9.86 -12.76
N GLY A 81 9.48 -10.32 -13.48
CA GLY A 81 9.39 -10.69 -14.89
C GLY A 81 8.25 -11.67 -15.20
N VAL A 82 7.86 -12.53 -14.24
CA VAL A 82 6.73 -13.46 -14.41
C VAL A 82 5.40 -12.75 -14.66
N ALA A 83 5.23 -11.50 -14.22
CA ALA A 83 4.02 -10.72 -14.46
C ALA A 83 3.72 -10.51 -15.95
N ARG A 84 4.73 -10.68 -16.82
CA ARG A 84 4.59 -10.70 -18.28
C ARG A 84 3.49 -11.66 -18.75
N GLU A 85 3.35 -12.81 -18.12
CA GLU A 85 2.36 -13.82 -18.51
C GLU A 85 0.93 -13.29 -18.40
N LEU A 86 0.69 -12.32 -17.52
CA LEU A 86 -0.61 -11.65 -17.39
C LEU A 86 -1.01 -10.88 -18.67
N LEU A 87 -0.03 -10.38 -19.45
CA LEU A 87 -0.29 -9.62 -20.67
C LEU A 87 -0.99 -10.47 -21.76
N LYS A 88 -0.86 -11.80 -21.68
CA LYS A 88 -1.47 -12.77 -22.60
C LYS A 88 -2.96 -12.98 -22.34
N LEU A 89 -3.47 -12.57 -21.17
CA LEU A 89 -4.85 -12.75 -20.77
C LEU A 89 -5.70 -11.64 -21.40
N GLU A 90 -6.71 -11.97 -22.20
CA GLU A 90 -7.62 -10.96 -22.77
C GLU A 90 -8.30 -10.14 -21.65
N ARG A 91 -8.71 -10.81 -20.56
CA ARG A 91 -9.31 -10.22 -19.37
C ARG A 91 -8.90 -10.99 -18.12
N MET A 92 -9.00 -10.34 -16.96
CA MET A 92 -8.84 -11.02 -15.67
C MET A 92 -10.14 -11.70 -15.28
N GLU A 93 -10.11 -13.02 -15.06
CA GLU A 93 -11.29 -13.77 -14.64
C GLU A 93 -11.55 -13.69 -13.13
N SER A 94 -10.49 -13.65 -12.32
CA SER A 94 -10.58 -13.54 -10.86
C SER A 94 -9.40 -12.80 -10.25
N LEU A 95 -9.64 -11.96 -9.24
CA LEU A 95 -8.61 -11.16 -8.58
C LEU A 95 -8.70 -11.31 -7.05
N PRO A 96 -7.58 -11.17 -6.32
CA PRO A 96 -7.61 -11.04 -4.87
C PRO A 96 -8.49 -9.86 -4.44
N GLN A 97 -9.08 -9.94 -3.24
CA GLN A 97 -9.87 -8.84 -2.70
C GLN A 97 -9.06 -7.55 -2.64
N GLY A 98 -9.73 -6.42 -2.92
CA GLY A 98 -9.09 -5.10 -2.90
C GLY A 98 -8.01 -4.94 -3.97
N THR A 99 -8.02 -5.74 -5.03
CA THR A 99 -7.05 -5.66 -6.13
C THR A 99 -7.72 -5.21 -7.42
N VAL A 100 -7.08 -4.27 -8.11
CA VAL A 100 -7.43 -3.86 -9.47
C VAL A 100 -6.21 -4.06 -10.36
N VAL A 101 -6.44 -4.56 -11.57
CA VAL A 101 -5.42 -4.68 -12.61
C VAL A 101 -5.81 -3.85 -13.81
N THR A 102 -4.89 -3.01 -14.26
CA THR A 102 -5.02 -2.18 -15.46
C THR A 102 -3.84 -2.43 -16.39
N TRP A 103 -3.98 -2.07 -17.66
CA TRP A 103 -3.02 -2.41 -18.69
C TRP A 103 -2.43 -1.16 -19.34
N VAL A 104 -1.16 -1.23 -19.72
CA VAL A 104 -0.54 -0.26 -20.62
C VAL A 104 -0.67 -0.80 -22.05
N GLY A 105 -1.49 -0.13 -22.86
CA GLY A 105 -1.85 -0.56 -24.20
C GLY A 105 -3.06 -1.51 -24.25
N ASN A 106 -3.40 -1.97 -25.45
CA ASN A 106 -4.59 -2.78 -25.73
C ASN A 106 -4.21 -4.21 -26.07
N PHE A 107 -5.08 -5.17 -25.75
CA PHE A 107 -4.90 -6.56 -26.16
C PHE A 107 -4.94 -6.67 -27.70
N PRO A 108 -4.09 -7.51 -28.34
CA PRO A 108 -3.05 -8.35 -27.76
C PRO A 108 -1.69 -7.65 -27.54
N ASN A 109 -1.54 -6.40 -27.96
CA ASN A 109 -0.29 -5.63 -27.96
C ASN A 109 -0.07 -4.83 -26.66
N ARG A 110 -0.33 -5.44 -25.51
CA ARG A 110 -0.08 -4.79 -24.21
C ARG A 110 1.41 -4.73 -23.94
N LYS A 111 1.87 -3.60 -23.42
CA LYS A 111 3.27 -3.34 -23.08
C LYS A 111 3.52 -3.43 -21.58
N GLY A 112 2.47 -3.37 -20.76
CA GLY A 112 2.65 -3.38 -19.31
C GLY A 112 1.36 -3.65 -18.56
N VAL A 113 1.53 -3.86 -17.26
CA VAL A 113 0.46 -4.14 -16.31
C VAL A 113 0.66 -3.29 -15.06
N LYS A 114 -0.40 -2.62 -14.61
CA LYS A 114 -0.44 -1.93 -13.33
C LYS A 114 -1.38 -2.66 -12.38
N ILE A 115 -0.83 -3.11 -11.26
CA ILE A 115 -1.52 -3.83 -10.20
C ILE A 115 -1.67 -2.87 -9.03
N THR A 116 -2.89 -2.69 -8.54
CA THR A 116 -3.21 -1.78 -7.44
C THR A 116 -3.91 -2.54 -6.32
N LYS A 117 -3.42 -2.37 -5.09
CA LYS A 117 -3.93 -2.95 -3.85
C LYS A 117 -4.53 -1.82 -3.01
N PHE A 118 -5.76 -2.00 -2.54
CA PHE A 118 -6.47 -1.08 -1.67
C PHE A 118 -6.62 -1.66 -0.26
N SER A 119 -6.34 -0.84 0.73
CA SER A 119 -6.59 -1.13 2.14
C SER A 119 -7.31 0.05 2.77
N VAL A 120 -8.33 -0.22 3.57
CA VAL A 120 -9.09 0.80 4.29
C VAL A 120 -9.18 0.44 5.77
N THR A 121 -8.95 1.43 6.61
CA THR A 121 -9.22 1.35 8.05
C THR A 121 -10.58 1.98 8.29
N GLN A 122 -11.53 1.17 8.73
CA GLN A 122 -12.88 1.63 9.05
C GLN A 122 -12.88 2.50 10.30
N SER A 123 -13.79 3.46 10.34
CA SER A 123 -13.94 4.36 11.47
C SER A 123 -14.54 3.65 12.67
N HIS A 124 -13.94 3.89 13.85
CA HIS A 124 -14.51 3.42 15.11
C HIS A 124 -15.64 4.32 15.61
N GLN A 125 -15.67 5.59 15.18
CA GLN A 125 -16.66 6.57 15.61
C GLN A 125 -17.88 6.62 14.70
N ILE A 126 -17.71 6.41 13.39
CA ILE A 126 -18.78 6.52 12.39
C ILE A 126 -19.02 5.14 11.76
N PRO A 127 -20.18 4.49 11.99
CA PRO A 127 -20.51 3.22 11.34
C PRO A 127 -20.43 3.34 9.81
N GLY A 128 -19.59 2.52 9.19
CA GLY A 128 -19.35 2.55 7.74
C GLY A 128 -18.46 3.71 7.26
N GLY A 129 -17.96 4.55 8.16
CA GLY A 129 -16.95 5.56 7.84
C GLY A 129 -15.57 4.94 7.59
N ILE A 130 -14.69 5.71 6.95
CA ILE A 130 -13.29 5.32 6.69
C ILE A 130 -12.40 6.37 7.37
N ASP A 131 -11.53 5.94 8.28
CA ASP A 131 -10.57 6.84 8.94
C ASP A 131 -9.32 7.01 8.08
N ARG A 132 -8.87 5.93 7.44
CA ARG A 132 -7.65 5.91 6.61
C ARG A 132 -7.84 5.02 5.39
N SER A 133 -7.31 5.46 4.25
CA SER A 133 -7.15 4.60 3.08
C SER A 133 -5.69 4.57 2.63
N GLU A 134 -5.24 3.40 2.20
CA GLU A 134 -3.94 3.16 1.61
C GLU A 134 -4.12 2.47 0.24
N GLU A 135 -3.49 3.04 -0.77
CA GLU A 135 -3.39 2.47 -2.11
C GLU A 135 -1.90 2.21 -2.37
N LYS A 136 -1.57 0.97 -2.70
CA LYS A 136 -0.23 0.59 -3.17
C LYS A 136 -0.38 0.11 -4.60
N SER A 137 0.45 0.60 -5.52
CA SER A 137 0.47 0.08 -6.88
C SER A 137 1.88 -0.19 -7.38
N ILE A 138 1.97 -1.14 -8.31
CA ILE A 138 3.17 -1.38 -9.12
C ILE A 138 2.76 -1.41 -10.59
N LEU A 139 3.47 -0.66 -11.41
CA LEU A 139 3.42 -0.69 -12.85
C LEU A 139 4.70 -1.35 -13.36
N LEU A 140 4.51 -2.38 -14.18
CA LEU A 140 5.56 -3.14 -14.84
C LEU A 140 5.40 -2.98 -16.34
N GLU A 141 6.35 -2.32 -17.00
CA GLU A 141 6.40 -2.23 -18.46
C GLU A 141 7.51 -3.12 -19.02
N PHE A 142 7.26 -3.71 -20.18
CA PHE A 142 8.12 -4.68 -20.83
C PHE A 142 8.48 -4.22 -22.25
N ASN A 143 9.74 -4.40 -22.61
CA ASN A 143 10.23 -4.30 -23.98
C ASN A 143 10.63 -5.70 -24.46
N GLY A 144 9.93 -6.25 -25.46
CA GLY A 144 10.08 -7.67 -25.78
C GLY A 144 9.78 -8.49 -24.54
N SER A 145 10.61 -9.48 -24.19
CA SER A 145 10.52 -10.29 -22.96
C SER A 145 11.06 -9.63 -21.70
N THR A 146 11.69 -8.46 -21.82
CA THR A 146 12.52 -7.87 -20.76
C THR A 146 11.73 -6.81 -20.00
N LEU A 147 11.80 -6.85 -18.67
CA LEU A 147 11.24 -5.79 -17.81
C LEU A 147 12.05 -4.51 -18.04
N SER A 148 11.39 -3.45 -18.52
CA SER A 148 12.06 -2.22 -18.96
C SER A 148 11.76 -1.02 -18.06
N LYS A 149 10.71 -1.09 -17.23
CA LYS A 149 10.39 -0.03 -16.26
C LYS A 149 9.61 -0.61 -15.10
N VAL A 150 9.96 -0.17 -13.90
CA VAL A 150 9.21 -0.42 -12.67
C VAL A 150 8.83 0.91 -12.06
N GLU A 151 7.53 1.12 -11.85
CA GLU A 151 7.03 2.26 -11.09
C GLU A 151 6.17 1.75 -9.95
N SER A 152 6.57 2.04 -8.72
CA SER A 152 5.80 1.73 -7.53
C SER A 152 5.27 3.01 -6.90
N GLU A 153 4.05 2.98 -6.40
CA GLU A 153 3.40 4.16 -5.84
C GLU A 153 2.63 3.78 -4.57
N ILE A 154 2.78 4.57 -3.52
CA ILE A 154 2.00 4.45 -2.29
C ILE A 154 1.26 5.75 -2.06
N LYS A 155 -0.06 5.71 -2.03
CA LYS A 155 -0.91 6.82 -1.61
C LYS A 155 -1.55 6.48 -0.28
N THR A 156 -1.52 7.43 0.64
CA THR A 156 -2.27 7.34 1.88
C THR A 156 -3.13 8.58 2.06
N ALA A 157 -4.34 8.39 2.55
CA ALA A 157 -5.23 9.46 2.95
C ALA A 157 -5.69 9.19 4.38
N ASN A 158 -5.55 10.18 5.24
CA ASN A 158 -6.07 10.19 6.60
C ASN A 158 -7.22 11.20 6.64
N TYR A 159 -8.45 10.71 6.74
CA TYR A 159 -9.65 11.54 6.70
C TYR A 159 -9.89 12.28 8.02
N ALA A 160 -9.27 11.83 9.12
CA ALA A 160 -9.36 12.53 10.40
C ALA A 160 -8.46 13.78 10.46
N THR A 161 -7.33 13.76 9.75
CA THR A 161 -6.38 14.89 9.70
C THR A 161 -6.40 15.64 8.37
N GLU A 162 -7.20 15.19 7.41
CA GLU A 162 -7.23 15.68 6.01
C GLU A 162 -5.86 15.59 5.32
N ASP A 163 -4.97 14.73 5.81
CA ASP A 163 -3.65 14.53 5.24
C ASP A 163 -3.69 13.51 4.10
N THR A 164 -3.10 13.87 2.98
CA THR A 164 -2.85 13.02 1.83
C THR A 164 -1.36 12.99 1.53
N THR A 165 -0.83 11.80 1.29
CA THR A 165 0.57 11.60 0.91
C THR A 165 0.64 10.68 -0.28
N SER A 166 1.48 10.98 -1.27
CA SER A 166 1.85 10.08 -2.35
C SER A 166 3.36 9.94 -2.40
N VAL A 167 3.88 8.72 -2.51
CA VAL A 167 5.29 8.47 -2.79
C VAL A 167 5.36 7.55 -3.98
N ARG A 168 5.97 8.01 -5.07
CA ARG A 168 6.19 7.26 -6.30
C ARG A 168 7.68 7.07 -6.54
N MET A 169 8.08 5.83 -6.77
CA MET A 169 9.45 5.45 -7.07
C MET A 169 9.48 4.85 -8.48
N THR A 170 10.29 5.45 -9.34
CA THR A 170 10.40 5.05 -10.75
C THR A 170 11.83 4.62 -11.04
N ASP A 171 11.96 3.40 -11.54
CA ASP A 171 13.18 2.82 -12.08
C ASP A 171 12.96 2.56 -13.58
N ASN A 172 13.79 3.16 -14.43
CA ASN A 172 13.70 3.02 -15.88
C ASN A 172 14.69 1.99 -16.44
N THR A 173 15.50 1.38 -15.57
CA THR A 173 16.58 0.47 -15.92
C THR A 173 16.71 -0.67 -14.90
N PRO A 174 15.59 -1.34 -14.50
CA PRO A 174 15.54 -2.22 -13.33
C PRO A 174 16.40 -3.50 -13.44
N LEU A 175 16.94 -3.81 -14.61
CA LEU A 175 17.79 -4.99 -14.82
C LEU A 175 19.25 -4.62 -15.11
N ASP A 176 19.62 -3.35 -15.01
CA ASP A 176 21.01 -2.94 -15.02
C ASP A 176 21.67 -3.18 -13.64
N ASN A 177 22.99 -3.05 -13.53
CA ASN A 177 23.67 -3.27 -12.25
C ASN A 177 23.57 -2.06 -11.28
N ASN A 178 22.87 -1.00 -11.67
CA ASN A 178 22.85 0.29 -11.00
C ASN A 178 21.51 0.55 -10.29
N VAL A 179 21.33 -0.08 -9.14
CA VAL A 179 20.12 0.06 -8.30
C VAL A 179 20.00 1.43 -7.59
N ASP A 180 20.84 2.40 -7.95
CA ASP A 180 20.93 3.72 -7.32
C ASP A 180 20.33 4.83 -8.20
N ASP A 181 19.83 4.49 -9.39
CA ASP A 181 19.21 5.40 -10.37
C ASP A 181 17.71 5.67 -10.14
N LEU A 182 17.15 5.14 -9.06
CA LEU A 182 15.75 5.29 -8.68
C LEU A 182 15.37 6.78 -8.50
N MET A 183 14.30 7.20 -9.15
CA MET A 183 13.72 8.54 -9.00
C MET A 183 12.55 8.51 -8.02
N ILE A 184 12.64 9.32 -6.96
CA ILE A 184 11.60 9.44 -5.92
C ILE A 184 10.81 10.72 -6.15
N HIS A 185 9.49 10.59 -6.21
CA HIS A 185 8.54 11.69 -6.19
C HIS A 185 7.73 11.56 -4.90
N ALA A 186 7.70 12.61 -4.10
CA ALA A 186 6.91 12.68 -2.89
C ALA A 186 5.94 13.87 -3.01
N ASP A 187 4.68 13.64 -2.69
CA ASP A 187 3.66 14.67 -2.55
C ASP A 187 3.06 14.54 -1.16
N ARG A 188 2.97 15.66 -0.43
CA ARG A 188 2.18 15.76 0.79
C ARG A 188 1.27 16.97 0.70
N ASN A 189 -0.04 16.75 0.68
CA ASN A 189 -1.07 17.79 0.61
C ASN A 189 -0.85 18.77 -0.55
N GLY A 190 -0.45 18.27 -1.73
CA GLY A 190 -0.16 19.05 -2.94
C GLY A 190 1.23 19.71 -2.96
N ARG A 191 2.09 19.42 -1.98
CA ARG A 191 3.48 19.88 -1.96
C ARG A 191 4.37 18.78 -2.53
N GLU A 192 4.74 18.96 -3.79
CA GLU A 192 5.54 18.01 -4.54
C GLU A 192 7.05 18.25 -4.35
N ALA A 193 7.79 17.15 -4.28
CA ALA A 193 9.24 17.10 -4.30
C ALA A 193 9.68 15.92 -5.17
N GLN A 194 10.73 16.12 -5.97
CA GLN A 194 11.34 15.07 -6.77
C GLN A 194 12.84 15.09 -6.54
N TYR A 195 13.41 13.92 -6.25
CA TYR A 195 14.85 13.78 -6.06
C TYR A 195 15.31 12.35 -6.43
N PRO A 196 16.53 12.20 -6.96
CA PRO A 196 17.11 10.87 -7.17
C PRO A 196 17.49 10.25 -5.83
N LEU A 197 17.49 8.91 -5.76
CA LEU A 197 17.83 8.16 -4.55
C LEU A 197 19.23 8.50 -4.01
N ASN A 198 20.17 8.85 -4.88
CA ASN A 198 21.53 9.28 -4.53
C ASN A 198 21.62 10.58 -3.74
N PHE A 199 20.52 11.31 -3.54
CA PHE A 199 20.48 12.43 -2.61
C PHE A 199 20.45 11.97 -1.15
N LEU A 200 20.07 10.72 -0.88
CA LEU A 200 20.14 10.15 0.45
C LEU A 200 21.60 9.78 0.79
N PRO A 201 22.12 10.21 1.95
CA PRO A 201 23.45 9.86 2.40
C PRO A 201 23.58 8.35 2.65
N ASP A 202 24.79 7.82 2.43
CA ASP A 202 25.09 6.39 2.56
C ASP A 202 26.50 6.11 3.09
N GLU A 203 27.05 7.04 3.87
CA GLU A 203 28.41 6.99 4.39
C GLU A 203 28.46 6.93 5.91
N GLY A 204 29.37 6.09 6.43
CA GLY A 204 29.63 5.97 7.86
C GLY A 204 28.41 5.44 8.63
N VAL A 205 27.95 6.24 9.60
CA VAL A 205 26.77 5.97 10.43
C VAL A 205 25.49 6.40 9.71
N ASN A 206 25.56 7.35 8.78
CA ASN A 206 24.40 7.81 8.04
C ASN A 206 24.20 6.96 6.77
N ARG A 207 23.40 5.91 6.89
CA ARG A 207 23.10 4.92 5.83
C ARG A 207 21.65 5.01 5.36
N GLU A 208 21.10 6.22 5.30
CA GLU A 208 19.72 6.47 4.90
C GLU A 208 19.35 5.81 3.56
N ARG A 209 20.24 5.82 2.56
CA ARG A 209 19.99 5.15 1.26
C ARG A 209 19.87 3.64 1.40
N SER A 210 20.84 3.00 2.06
CA SER A 210 20.80 1.55 2.31
C SER A 210 19.60 1.16 3.19
N GLU A 211 19.25 1.96 4.18
CA GLU A 211 18.09 1.74 5.05
C GLU A 211 16.77 1.88 4.28
N PHE A 212 16.63 2.91 3.44
CA PHE A 212 15.48 3.06 2.55
C PHE A 212 15.30 1.83 1.66
N LYS A 213 16.37 1.39 1.01
CA LYS A 213 16.37 0.20 0.15
C LYS A 213 15.93 -1.05 0.93
N LYS A 214 16.51 -1.28 2.10
CA LYS A 214 16.31 -2.49 2.91
C LYS A 214 14.96 -2.51 3.62
N GLU A 215 14.61 -1.44 4.31
CA GLU A 215 13.47 -1.40 5.21
C GLU A 215 12.15 -1.13 4.51
N PHE A 216 12.21 -0.53 3.32
CA PHE A 216 11.03 -0.11 2.57
C PHE A 216 11.00 -0.65 1.14
N TYR A 217 11.94 -0.24 0.29
CA TYR A 217 11.83 -0.47 -1.15
C TYR A 217 11.80 -1.97 -1.51
N LEU A 218 12.79 -2.74 -1.04
CA LEU A 218 12.87 -4.17 -1.31
C LEU A 218 11.62 -4.90 -0.83
N LYS A 219 11.12 -4.60 0.38
CA LYS A 219 9.91 -5.22 0.92
C LYS A 219 8.68 -4.92 0.08
N LEU A 220 8.58 -3.71 -0.47
CA LEU A 220 7.46 -3.32 -1.35
C LEU A 220 7.48 -4.15 -2.64
N ILE A 221 8.65 -4.27 -3.28
CA ILE A 221 8.82 -5.06 -4.50
C ILE A 221 8.55 -6.55 -4.24
N GLU A 222 9.05 -7.11 -3.14
CA GLU A 222 8.80 -8.50 -2.73
C GLU A 222 7.32 -8.77 -2.44
N ASP A 223 6.62 -7.85 -1.76
CA ASP A 223 5.16 -7.96 -1.52
C ASP A 223 4.38 -8.00 -2.84
N PHE A 224 4.76 -7.15 -3.81
CA PHE A 224 4.15 -7.18 -5.13
C PHE A 224 4.46 -8.45 -5.92
N PHE A 225 5.67 -9.00 -5.80
CA PHE A 225 6.00 -10.28 -6.42
C PHE A 225 5.09 -11.41 -5.91
N ILE A 226 4.90 -11.52 -4.60
CA ILE A 226 3.98 -12.50 -4.01
C ILE A 226 2.55 -12.27 -4.52
N HIS A 227 2.14 -10.99 -4.64
CA HIS A 227 0.81 -10.64 -5.14
C HIS A 227 0.60 -11.01 -6.61
N VAL A 228 1.63 -10.84 -7.46
CA VAL A 228 1.63 -11.28 -8.86
C VAL A 228 1.42 -12.80 -8.94
N LEU A 229 2.17 -13.57 -8.15
CA LEU A 229 2.02 -15.03 -8.11
C LEU A 229 0.61 -15.43 -7.72
N ARG A 230 0.01 -14.73 -6.74
CA ARG A 230 -1.36 -15.00 -6.31
C ARG A 230 -2.38 -14.71 -7.41
N ILE A 231 -2.21 -13.62 -8.16
CA ILE A 231 -3.07 -13.32 -9.31
C ILE A 231 -2.97 -14.46 -10.35
N GLN A 232 -1.76 -14.88 -10.71
CA GLN A 232 -1.55 -15.97 -11.67
C GLN A 232 -2.19 -17.27 -11.22
N GLU A 233 -2.03 -17.63 -9.95
CA GLU A 233 -2.67 -18.80 -9.36
C GLU A 233 -4.20 -18.77 -9.52
N MET A 234 -4.83 -17.64 -9.22
CA MET A 234 -6.28 -17.46 -9.35
C MET A 234 -6.76 -17.55 -10.81
N GLN A 235 -5.99 -17.03 -11.77
CA GLN A 235 -6.29 -17.14 -13.20
C GLN A 235 -6.18 -18.59 -13.69
N ASN A 236 -5.16 -19.33 -13.24
CA ASN A 236 -4.97 -20.74 -13.58
C ASN A 236 -6.08 -21.62 -13.01
N GLN A 237 -6.48 -21.39 -11.74
CA GLN A 237 -7.59 -22.11 -11.12
C GLN A 237 -8.91 -21.88 -11.86
N GLN A 238 -9.19 -20.66 -12.30
CA GLN A 238 -10.42 -20.36 -13.02
C GLN A 238 -10.43 -20.98 -14.43
N THR A 239 -9.29 -20.96 -15.11
CA THR A 239 -9.11 -21.61 -16.41
C THR A 239 -9.37 -23.12 -16.31
N ALA A 240 -8.79 -23.79 -15.31
CA ALA A 240 -9.00 -25.21 -15.07
C ALA A 240 -10.47 -25.54 -14.74
N LYS A 241 -11.14 -24.70 -13.94
CA LYS A 241 -12.58 -24.86 -13.65
C LYS A 241 -13.44 -24.75 -14.90
N ASN A 242 -13.15 -23.77 -15.76
CA ASN A 242 -13.88 -23.57 -17.02
C ASN A 242 -13.69 -24.77 -17.97
N GLN A 243 -12.47 -25.27 -18.10
CA GLN A 243 -12.17 -26.46 -18.89
C GLN A 243 -12.90 -27.70 -18.37
N LYS A 244 -12.91 -27.92 -17.05
CA LYS A 244 -13.63 -29.03 -16.43
C LYS A 244 -15.13 -28.95 -16.69
N LYS A 245 -15.72 -27.76 -16.58
CA LYS A 245 -17.15 -27.53 -16.85
C LYS A 245 -17.49 -27.82 -18.31
N LEU A 246 -16.65 -27.36 -19.24
CA LEU A 246 -16.83 -27.60 -20.67
C LEU A 246 -16.76 -29.10 -21.01
N LEU A 247 -15.78 -29.82 -20.47
CA LEU A 247 -15.66 -31.28 -20.65
C LEU A 247 -16.86 -32.03 -20.10
N GLN A 248 -17.41 -31.59 -18.97
CA GLN A 248 -18.62 -32.19 -18.39
C GLN A 248 -19.83 -31.99 -19.32
N THR A 249 -20.03 -30.78 -19.85
CA THR A 249 -21.08 -30.50 -20.84
C THR A 249 -20.94 -31.37 -22.08
N PHE A 250 -19.72 -31.61 -22.56
CA PHE A 250 -19.50 -32.51 -23.69
C PHE A 250 -19.88 -33.96 -23.38
N LYS A 251 -19.52 -34.48 -22.20
CA LYS A 251 -19.90 -35.83 -21.77
C LYS A 251 -21.42 -35.99 -21.72
N GLU A 252 -22.10 -35.04 -21.09
CA GLU A 252 -23.57 -35.03 -20.99
C GLU A 252 -24.24 -34.98 -22.37
N SER A 253 -23.61 -34.31 -23.36
CA SER A 253 -24.14 -34.26 -24.72
C SER A 253 -23.92 -35.55 -25.54
N LEU A 254 -23.01 -36.43 -25.09
CA LEU A 254 -22.68 -37.69 -25.75
C LEU A 254 -23.35 -38.91 -25.13
N GLU A 255 -23.90 -38.77 -23.91
CA GLU A 255 -24.77 -39.78 -23.30
C GLU A 255 -26.15 -39.72 -23.99
N TYR A 256 -26.32 -40.56 -25.01
CA TYR A 256 -27.59 -40.92 -25.64
C TYR A 256 -27.88 -42.41 -25.43
#